data_AF-A0A4U7F5G4-F1
#
_entry.id   AF-A0A4U7F5G4-F1
#
_cell.length_a   1.000
_cell.length_b   1.000
_cell.length_c   1.000
_cell.angle_alpha   90.00
_cell.angle_beta   90.00
_cell.angle_gamma   90.00
#
_symmetry.space_group_name_H-M   'P 1'
#
loop_
_entity.id
_entity.type
_entity.pdbx_description
1 polymer ?
#
loop_
_entity_poly.entity_id
_entity_poly.type
_entity_poly.pdbx_seq_one_letter_code
_entity_poly.pdbx_strand_id
1 'polypeptide(L)'
;MSGNTLAGADREQRVSLRADPDLVDDFDDWADEHHGSRSAGLRALMRRATGDDRTWSTPRQPPTEELLSDAYRRLVDVARATGSQSGYIRESTARRVCAGGKAGLSKDDARDRLLRPLVERGYLRRVGNVHGDTSYQILGWDDAE
;
A
#
# COMPACT_ATOMS: atom_id res chain seq x y z
N MET A 1 22.99 -35.88 25.06
CA MET A 1 22.70 -34.63 24.34
C MET A 1 22.67 -34.93 22.85
N SER A 2 21.53 -34.75 22.20
CA SER A 2 21.41 -34.09 20.89
C SER A 2 19.92 -34.06 20.53
N GLY A 3 19.32 -32.88 20.63
CA GLY A 3 17.94 -32.65 20.21
C GLY A 3 17.88 -32.54 18.70
N ASN A 4 16.95 -33.26 18.08
CA ASN A 4 16.65 -33.12 16.66
C ASN A 4 15.30 -32.41 16.53
N THR A 5 15.36 -31.09 16.34
CA THR A 5 14.20 -30.24 16.05
C THR A 5 14.22 -29.89 14.57
N LEU A 6 13.51 -30.65 13.74
CA LEU A 6 13.16 -30.36 12.33
C LEU A 6 11.83 -31.09 12.09
N ALA A 7 10.75 -30.54 11.57
CA ALA A 7 10.49 -29.26 10.94
C ALA A 7 8.99 -28.95 11.11
N GLY A 8 8.64 -27.70 11.40
CA GLY A 8 7.28 -27.23 11.19
C GLY A 8 7.05 -27.12 9.68
N ALA A 9 6.51 -28.16 9.06
CA ALA A 9 5.92 -28.02 7.74
C ALA A 9 4.74 -27.04 7.90
N ASP A 10 4.92 -25.80 7.44
CA ASP A 10 3.82 -24.85 7.31
C ASP A 10 2.71 -25.54 6.52
N ARG A 11 1.61 -25.87 7.21
CA ARG A 11 0.47 -26.50 6.55
C ARG A 11 -0.14 -25.46 5.63
N GLU A 12 -0.15 -25.71 4.33
CA GLU A 12 -0.85 -24.85 3.37
C GLU A 12 -2.32 -24.72 3.80
N GLN A 13 -2.80 -23.48 3.92
CA GLN A 13 -4.19 -23.22 4.26
C GLN A 13 -5.08 -23.45 3.03
N ARG A 14 -6.10 -24.31 3.17
CA ARG A 14 -7.10 -24.52 2.12
C ARG A 14 -8.16 -23.42 2.18
N VAL A 15 -8.33 -22.71 1.07
CA VAL A 15 -9.38 -21.69 0.90
C VAL A 15 -10.39 -22.22 -0.13
N SER A 16 -11.68 -22.03 0.15
CA SER A 16 -12.77 -22.32 -0.80
C SER A 16 -13.44 -21.02 -1.19
N LEU A 17 -13.58 -20.78 -2.49
CA LEU A 17 -14.25 -19.61 -3.04
C LEU A 17 -15.36 -20.05 -4.00
N ARG A 18 -16.35 -19.18 -4.19
CA ARG A 18 -17.41 -19.35 -5.18
C ARG A 18 -17.26 -18.26 -6.23
N ALA A 19 -17.32 -18.65 -7.49
CA ALA A 19 -17.24 -17.76 -8.64
C ALA A 19 -18.25 -18.24 -9.68
N ASP A 20 -18.56 -17.35 -10.61
CA ASP A 20 -19.32 -17.69 -11.81
C ASP A 20 -18.56 -18.76 -12.62
N PRO A 21 -19.22 -19.79 -13.16
CA PRO A 21 -18.55 -20.84 -13.92
C PRO A 21 -17.80 -20.30 -15.14
N ASP A 22 -18.35 -19.33 -15.87
CA ASP A 22 -17.71 -18.79 -17.08
C ASP A 22 -16.40 -18.07 -16.71
N LEU A 23 -16.40 -17.37 -15.57
CA LEU A 23 -15.20 -16.74 -15.03
C LEU A 23 -14.13 -17.75 -14.59
N VAL A 24 -14.55 -18.92 -14.09
CA VAL A 24 -13.62 -19.98 -13.70
C VAL A 24 -12.94 -20.56 -14.94
N ASP A 25 -13.71 -20.80 -15.99
CA ASP A 25 -13.22 -21.34 -17.25
C ASP A 25 -12.24 -20.36 -17.93
N ASP A 26 -12.61 -19.09 -18.04
CA ASP A 26 -11.71 -18.03 -18.56
C ASP A 26 -10.40 -17.94 -17.76
N PHE A 27 -10.50 -18.08 -16.43
CA PHE A 27 -9.34 -18.04 -15.56
C PHE A 27 -8.46 -19.29 -15.70
N ASP A 28 -9.05 -20.46 -15.93
CA ASP A 28 -8.32 -21.70 -16.16
C ASP A 28 -7.50 -21.66 -17.42
N ASP A 29 -8.10 -21.21 -18.53
CA ASP A 29 -7.40 -21.06 -19.80
C ASP A 29 -6.20 -20.11 -19.66
N TRP A 30 -6.42 -18.96 -19.00
CA TRP A 30 -5.34 -18.01 -18.72
C TRP A 30 -4.25 -18.60 -17.82
N ALA A 31 -4.64 -19.31 -16.74
CA ALA A 31 -3.71 -19.85 -15.76
C ALA A 31 -2.88 -21.00 -16.31
N ASP A 32 -3.45 -21.82 -17.20
CA ASP A 32 -2.74 -22.88 -17.88
C ASP A 32 -1.71 -22.32 -18.87
N GLU A 33 -2.06 -21.26 -19.61
CA GLU A 33 -1.14 -20.58 -20.54
C GLU A 33 0.04 -19.90 -19.81
N HIS A 34 -0.21 -19.22 -18.68
CA HIS A 34 0.78 -18.35 -18.05
C HIS A 34 1.52 -18.97 -16.87
N HIS A 35 0.88 -19.91 -16.17
CA HIS A 35 1.35 -20.41 -14.87
C HIS A 35 1.28 -21.94 -14.74
N GLY A 36 0.78 -22.65 -15.76
CA GLY A 36 0.68 -24.11 -15.83
C GLY A 36 -0.31 -24.75 -14.86
N SER A 37 -1.01 -23.97 -14.04
CA SER A 37 -2.16 -24.44 -13.23
C SER A 37 -2.93 -23.29 -12.60
N ARG A 38 -4.24 -23.49 -12.40
CA ARG A 38 -5.13 -22.61 -11.61
C ARG A 38 -4.52 -22.18 -10.27
N SER A 39 -3.96 -23.13 -9.53
CA SER A 39 -3.43 -22.87 -8.19
C SER A 39 -2.13 -22.05 -8.24
N ALA A 40 -1.29 -22.23 -9.26
CA ALA A 40 -0.11 -21.40 -9.46
C ALA A 40 -0.51 -19.97 -9.85
N GLY A 41 -1.48 -19.82 -10.77
CA GLY A 41 -2.03 -18.52 -11.17
C GLY A 41 -2.68 -17.78 -10.02
N LEU A 42 -3.51 -18.47 -9.22
CA LEU A 42 -4.18 -17.86 -8.06
C LEU A 42 -3.16 -17.42 -7.01
N ARG A 43 -2.15 -18.25 -6.70
CA ARG A 43 -1.08 -17.85 -5.77
C ARG A 43 -0.25 -16.69 -6.33
N ALA A 44 0.00 -16.63 -7.64
CA ALA A 44 0.71 -15.53 -8.27
C ALA A 44 -0.09 -14.23 -8.18
N LEU A 45 -1.40 -14.27 -8.44
CA LEU A 45 -2.29 -13.13 -8.28
C LEU A 45 -2.44 -12.71 -6.81
N MET A 46 -2.53 -13.66 -5.87
CA MET A 46 -2.53 -13.36 -4.44
C MET A 46 -1.21 -12.69 -4.03
N ARG A 47 -0.05 -13.23 -4.45
CA ARG A 47 1.26 -12.60 -4.20
C ARG A 47 1.37 -11.21 -4.84
N ARG A 48 0.85 -11.05 -6.05
CA ARG A 48 0.76 -9.74 -6.74
C ARG A 48 -0.12 -8.76 -5.96
N ALA A 49 -1.25 -9.22 -5.45
CA ALA A 49 -2.16 -8.43 -4.62
C ALA A 49 -1.55 -8.10 -3.23
N THR A 50 -0.76 -9.00 -2.64
CA THR A 50 -0.18 -8.83 -1.30
C THR A 50 1.19 -8.16 -1.30
N GLY A 51 1.94 -8.16 -2.41
CA GLY A 51 3.02 -7.21 -2.67
C GLY A 51 4.41 -7.77 -2.95
N ASP A 52 4.58 -8.51 -4.05
CA ASP A 52 5.93 -8.87 -4.54
C ASP A 52 6.28 -8.32 -5.94
N ASP A 53 5.47 -7.42 -6.50
CA ASP A 53 5.87 -6.66 -7.71
C ASP A 53 5.20 -5.28 -7.72
N ARG A 54 5.59 -4.48 -6.74
CA ARG A 54 5.06 -3.12 -6.53
C ARG A 54 5.60 -2.13 -7.56
N THR A 55 5.44 -2.41 -8.85
CA THR A 55 5.24 -1.36 -9.86
C THR A 55 3.78 -0.93 -9.72
N TRP A 56 3.45 -0.23 -8.63
CA TRP A 56 2.15 0.43 -8.51
C TRP A 56 2.21 1.64 -9.45
N SER A 57 1.90 1.43 -10.73
CA SER A 57 1.64 2.55 -11.62
C SER A 57 0.57 3.44 -10.98
N THR A 58 0.98 4.65 -10.73
CA THR A 58 0.28 5.76 -10.09
C THR A 58 -0.97 6.21 -10.86
N PRO A 59 -1.96 6.82 -10.19
CA PRO A 59 -2.11 6.99 -8.75
C PRO A 59 -3.15 6.04 -8.16
N ARG A 60 -2.96 5.64 -6.88
CA ARG A 60 -4.11 5.20 -6.07
C ARG A 60 -5.12 6.34 -6.10
N GLN A 61 -6.35 6.07 -6.54
CA GLN A 61 -7.44 7.04 -6.39
C GLN A 61 -7.42 7.54 -4.94
N PRO A 62 -7.52 8.87 -4.71
CA PRO A 62 -7.61 9.43 -3.37
C PRO A 62 -8.67 8.67 -2.55
N PRO A 63 -8.49 8.55 -1.23
CA PRO A 63 -9.53 8.00 -0.36
C PRO A 63 -10.90 8.64 -0.67
N THR A 64 -11.99 7.88 -0.59
CA THR A 64 -13.33 8.41 -0.88
C THR A 64 -13.82 9.37 0.19
N GLU A 65 -13.30 9.27 1.41
CA GLU A 65 -13.64 10.18 2.49
C GLU A 65 -12.99 11.55 2.27
N GLU A 66 -13.81 12.60 2.22
CA GLU A 66 -13.39 13.96 1.88
C GLU A 66 -12.17 14.43 2.68
N LEU A 67 -12.15 14.17 4.00
CA LEU A 67 -11.05 14.56 4.88
C LEU A 67 -9.73 13.85 4.55
N LEU A 68 -9.77 12.55 4.27
CA LEU A 68 -8.59 11.77 3.93
C LEU A 68 -8.13 12.07 2.50
N SER A 69 -9.08 12.28 1.57
CA SER A 69 -8.80 12.72 0.21
C SER A 69 -8.07 14.05 0.19
N ASP A 70 -8.57 15.04 0.94
CA ASP A 70 -8.01 16.38 1.00
C ASP A 70 -6.62 16.36 1.66
N ALA A 71 -6.46 15.62 2.76
CA ALA A 71 -5.16 15.43 3.39
C ALA A 71 -4.14 14.77 2.45
N TYR A 72 -4.54 13.70 1.75
CA TYR A 72 -3.67 12.99 0.81
C TYR A 72 -3.24 13.90 -0.35
N ARG A 73 -4.18 14.61 -0.99
CA ARG A 73 -3.88 15.55 -2.08
C ARG A 73 -2.91 16.65 -1.64
N ARG A 74 -3.11 17.23 -0.45
CA ARG A 74 -2.20 18.24 0.11
C ARG A 74 -0.78 17.70 0.34
N LEU A 75 -0.65 16.44 0.78
CA LEU A 75 0.66 15.81 0.89
C LEU A 75 1.31 15.62 -0.50
N VAL A 76 0.54 15.14 -1.47
CA VAL A 76 0.99 15.00 -2.87
C VAL A 76 1.48 16.34 -3.42
N ASP A 77 0.71 17.42 -3.26
CA ASP A 77 1.09 18.75 -3.75
C ASP A 77 2.38 19.26 -3.10
N VAL A 78 2.59 18.98 -1.81
CA VAL A 78 3.81 19.35 -1.10
C VAL A 78 5.01 18.53 -1.55
N ALA A 79 4.85 17.22 -1.79
CA ALA A 79 5.91 16.41 -2.38
C ALA A 79 6.30 16.95 -3.78
N ARG A 80 5.32 17.39 -4.59
CA ARG A 80 5.54 17.97 -5.93
C ARG A 80 6.32 19.26 -5.83
N ALA A 81 5.86 20.18 -4.99
CA ALA A 81 6.47 21.49 -4.82
C ALA A 81 7.90 21.43 -4.26
N THR A 82 8.23 20.38 -3.51
CA THR A 82 9.58 20.21 -2.92
C THR A 82 10.55 19.46 -3.83
N GLY A 83 10.12 19.01 -5.01
CA GLY A 83 10.96 18.24 -5.93
C GLY A 83 11.40 16.89 -5.36
N SER A 84 10.62 16.34 -4.42
CA SER A 84 10.92 15.05 -3.79
C SER A 84 10.59 13.95 -4.79
N GLN A 85 11.54 13.63 -5.68
CA GLN A 85 11.39 12.56 -6.69
C GLN A 85 10.99 11.23 -6.06
N SER A 86 11.42 10.99 -4.82
CA SER A 86 11.14 9.74 -4.10
C SER A 86 9.85 9.79 -3.26
N GLY A 87 9.09 10.89 -3.30
CA GLY A 87 7.79 11.02 -2.61
C GLY A 87 7.90 11.08 -1.08
N TYR A 88 9.07 11.41 -0.53
CA TYR A 88 9.27 11.50 0.92
C TYR A 88 8.91 12.87 1.47
N ILE A 89 8.22 12.87 2.61
CA ILE A 89 7.90 14.06 3.40
C ILE A 89 8.23 13.78 4.86
N ARG A 90 8.98 14.67 5.51
CA ARG A 90 9.27 14.59 6.96
C ARG A 90 7.99 14.60 7.78
N GLU A 91 7.93 13.84 8.87
CA GLU A 91 6.75 13.75 9.73
C GLU A 91 6.27 15.13 10.23
N SER A 92 7.20 16.01 10.61
CA SER A 92 6.87 17.38 11.05
C SER A 92 6.22 18.25 9.96
N THR A 93 6.58 18.04 8.70
CA THR A 93 5.94 18.69 7.55
C THR A 93 4.59 18.06 7.28
N ALA A 94 4.50 16.73 7.24
CA ALA A 94 3.23 16.02 7.02
C ALA A 94 2.15 16.42 8.04
N ARG A 95 2.50 16.47 9.34
CA ARG A 95 1.57 16.93 10.39
C ARG A 95 1.10 18.36 10.17
N ARG A 96 1.99 19.26 9.78
CA ARG A 96 1.67 20.67 9.51
C ARG A 96 0.71 20.82 8.33
N VAL A 97 0.99 20.10 7.25
CA VAL A 97 0.19 20.12 6.01
C VAL A 97 -1.21 19.57 6.25
N CYS A 98 -1.31 18.46 6.97
CA CYS A 98 -2.60 17.85 7.31
C CYS A 98 -3.40 18.73 8.28
N ALA A 99 -2.76 19.33 9.29
CA ALA A 99 -3.37 20.24 10.25
C ALA A 99 -3.92 21.52 9.60
N GLY A 100 -3.21 22.09 8.62
CA GLY A 100 -3.63 23.30 7.89
C GLY A 100 -4.79 23.13 6.90
N GLY A 101 -5.55 22.03 7.00
CA GLY A 101 -6.68 21.73 6.14
C GLY A 101 -7.99 22.37 6.58
N LYS A 102 -9.04 22.12 5.78
CA LYS A 102 -10.41 22.59 6.07
C LYS A 102 -10.96 22.13 7.43
N ALA A 103 -10.44 21.04 7.97
CA ALA A 103 -10.86 20.48 9.25
C ALA A 103 -10.29 21.20 10.48
N GLY A 104 -9.33 22.11 10.33
CA GLY A 104 -8.76 22.89 11.44
C GLY A 104 -8.18 22.03 12.57
N LEU A 105 -7.62 20.86 12.25
CA LEU A 105 -7.12 19.92 13.26
C LEU A 105 -5.81 20.41 13.88
N SER A 106 -5.57 20.02 15.14
CA SER A 106 -4.24 20.16 15.74
C SER A 106 -3.23 19.24 15.04
N LYS A 107 -1.92 19.48 15.24
CA LYS A 107 -0.87 18.62 14.66
C LYS A 107 -0.92 17.18 15.19
N ASP A 108 -1.36 17.01 16.43
CA ASP A 108 -1.49 15.70 17.06
C ASP A 108 -2.75 14.98 16.58
N ASP A 109 -3.87 15.71 16.45
CA ASP A 109 -5.09 15.15 15.86
C ASP A 109 -4.88 14.78 14.39
N ALA A 110 -4.12 15.57 13.62
CA ALA A 110 -3.78 15.27 12.24
C ALA A 110 -2.97 13.97 12.11
N ARG A 111 -2.12 13.65 13.10
CA ARG A 111 -1.39 12.39 13.12
C ARG A 111 -2.36 11.21 13.25
N ASP A 112 -3.26 11.28 14.22
CA ASP A 112 -4.11 10.14 14.59
C ASP A 112 -5.32 9.96 13.69
N ARG A 113 -5.85 11.07 13.14
CA ARG A 113 -7.07 11.09 12.31
C ARG A 113 -6.81 11.10 10.81
N LEU A 114 -5.61 11.49 10.36
CA LEU A 114 -5.29 11.57 8.94
C LEU A 114 -4.08 10.70 8.58
N LEU A 115 -2.92 10.94 9.20
CA LEU A 115 -1.68 10.24 8.81
C LEU A 115 -1.72 8.74 9.12
N ARG A 116 -2.16 8.34 10.33
CA ARG A 116 -2.27 6.92 10.70
C ARG A 116 -3.24 6.16 9.78
N PRO A 117 -4.48 6.62 9.52
CA PRO A 117 -5.36 5.97 8.56
C PRO A 117 -4.78 5.88 7.14
N LEU A 118 -4.08 6.91 6.67
CA LEU A 118 -3.42 6.87 5.36
C LEU A 118 -2.29 5.83 5.30
N VAL A 119 -1.56 5.62 6.41
CA VAL A 119 -0.56 4.54 6.52
C VAL A 119 -1.21 3.17 6.54
N GLU A 120 -2.22 2.97 7.40
CA GLU A 120 -2.93 1.69 7.55
C GLU A 120 -3.57 1.23 6.23
N ARG A 121 -4.06 2.19 5.43
CA ARG A 121 -4.64 1.96 4.10
C ARG A 121 -3.61 1.88 2.98
N GLY A 122 -2.33 2.08 3.28
CA GLY A 122 -1.22 1.95 2.34
C GLY A 122 -1.08 3.09 1.34
N TYR A 123 -1.66 4.26 1.62
CA TYR A 123 -1.40 5.49 0.86
C TYR A 123 -0.06 6.12 1.26
N LEU A 124 0.36 5.90 2.51
CA LEU A 124 1.64 6.32 3.03
C LEU A 124 2.41 5.11 3.57
N ARG A 125 3.74 5.17 3.51
CA ARG A 125 4.63 4.28 4.24
C ARG A 125 5.44 5.10 5.23
N ARG A 126 5.38 4.76 6.51
CA ARG A 126 6.23 5.38 7.54
C ARG A 126 7.64 4.79 7.43
N VAL A 127 8.65 5.64 7.30
CA VAL A 127 10.05 5.25 7.13
C VAL A 127 10.91 6.01 8.14
N GLY A 128 11.76 5.31 8.87
CA GLY A 128 12.73 5.92 9.78
C GLY A 128 14.01 6.35 9.06
N ASN A 129 14.75 7.28 9.65
CA ASN A 129 16.15 7.60 9.31
C ASN A 129 16.43 8.10 7.88
N VAL A 130 15.41 8.49 7.11
CA VAL A 130 15.63 9.05 5.75
C VAL A 130 16.22 10.47 5.80
N HIS A 131 15.97 11.21 6.89
CA HIS A 131 16.50 12.57 7.11
C HIS A 131 16.90 12.85 8.56
N GLY A 132 17.39 11.84 9.30
CA GLY A 132 17.68 11.96 10.73
C GLY A 132 16.44 11.97 11.63
N ASP A 133 15.25 11.73 11.06
CA ASP A 133 13.97 11.61 11.76
C ASP A 133 13.02 10.71 10.93
N THR A 134 11.80 10.52 11.43
CA THR A 134 10.70 9.84 10.75
C THR A 134 10.20 10.64 9.55
N SER A 135 10.02 9.95 8.44
CA SER A 135 9.40 10.46 7.22
C SER A 135 8.24 9.56 6.79
N TYR A 136 7.38 10.08 5.93
CA TYR A 136 6.38 9.33 5.20
C TYR A 136 6.76 9.32 3.72
N GLN A 137 6.79 8.14 3.12
CA GLN A 137 6.80 7.97 1.67
C GLN A 137 5.35 7.96 1.18
N ILE A 138 5.02 8.77 0.18
CA ILE A 138 3.75 8.67 -0.52
C ILE A 138 3.82 7.46 -1.46
N LEU A 139 2.82 6.58 -1.39
CA LEU A 139 2.74 5.38 -2.21
C LEU A 139 1.77 5.58 -3.37
N GLY A 140 2.13 5.06 -4.55
CA GLY A 140 1.48 5.44 -5.82
C GLY A 140 1.91 6.82 -6.27
N TRP A 141 3.23 7.05 -6.21
CA TRP A 141 3.97 8.27 -6.60
C TRP A 141 5.02 7.91 -7.67
N ASP A 142 4.86 6.81 -8.41
CA ASP A 142 5.66 6.65 -9.64
C ASP A 142 5.19 7.69 -10.65
N ASP A 143 6.07 8.59 -11.06
CA ASP A 143 5.80 9.65 -12.01
C ASP A 143 5.05 9.08 -13.22
N ALA A 144 3.86 9.64 -13.48
CA ALA A 144 3.29 9.55 -14.81
C ALA A 144 4.21 10.41 -15.70
N GLU A 145 5.13 9.75 -16.41
CA GLU A 145 5.66 10.29 -17.66
C GLU A 145 4.53 10.44 -18.69
#